data_AF-A0A838J4I1-F1
#
_entry.id   AF-A0A838J4I1-F1
#
_cell.length_a   1.000
_cell.length_b   1.000
_cell.length_c   1.000
_cell.angle_alpha   90.00
_cell.angle_beta   90.00
_cell.angle_gamma   90.00
#
_symmetry.space_group_name_H-M   'P 1'
#
loop_
_entity.id
_entity.type
_entity.pdbx_description
1 polymer ?
#
loop_
_entity_poly.entity_id
_entity_poly.type
_entity_poly.pdbx_seq_one_letter_code
_entity_poly.pdbx_strand_id
1 'polypeptide(L)'
;FNTGHDIRLDLSNPAAAITYHGPSGYSAYFARNTSGGYKDAPALNATLSPDGSGYKLTFHKSGEVLGFGSNSHLQYIKDKNGNQITLAYNSSLDVVSITDTQGRVFSLYVNIKTSPLDKGPEQAVHLLERTVEHAEERLFFPPGSTD
;
A
#
# COMPACT_ATOMS: atom_id res chain seq x y z
N PHE A 1 5.48 -3.84 5.54
CA PHE A 1 4.32 -4.54 4.97
C PHE A 1 3.25 -3.51 4.72
N ASN A 2 2.95 -3.23 3.45
CA ASN A 2 1.93 -2.26 3.03
C ASN A 2 0.96 -3.03 2.13
N THR A 3 -0.21 -3.35 2.68
CA THR A 3 -1.29 -4.08 2.00
C THR A 3 -1.73 -3.41 0.70
N GLY A 4 -1.46 -2.11 0.53
CA GLY A 4 -1.69 -1.36 -0.71
C GLY A 4 -0.87 -1.83 -1.90
N HIS A 5 0.34 -2.33 -1.68
CA HIS A 5 1.19 -2.92 -2.73
C HIS A 5 1.00 -4.44 -2.85
N ASP A 6 0.64 -5.09 -1.75
CA ASP A 6 0.56 -6.55 -1.68
C ASP A 6 -0.68 -7.10 -2.43
N ILE A 7 -1.78 -6.32 -2.51
CA ILE A 7 -3.00 -6.69 -3.23
C ILE A 7 -3.16 -5.83 -4.50
N ARG A 8 -2.86 -6.42 -5.66
CA ARG A 8 -2.83 -5.68 -6.94
C ARG A 8 -3.10 -6.56 -8.16
N LEU A 9 -3.33 -5.92 -9.29
CA LEU A 9 -3.31 -6.55 -10.61
C LEU A 9 -2.00 -6.26 -11.34
N ASP A 10 -1.50 -7.22 -12.11
CA ASP A 10 -0.50 -6.97 -13.14
C ASP A 10 -1.22 -6.65 -14.45
N LEU A 11 -1.15 -5.38 -14.85
CA LEU A 11 -1.75 -4.84 -16.06
C LEU A 11 -0.71 -4.56 -17.16
N SER A 12 0.43 -5.27 -17.15
CA SER A 12 1.48 -5.11 -18.18
C SER A 12 1.02 -5.52 -19.58
N ASN A 13 0.15 -6.54 -19.70
CA ASN A 13 -0.41 -6.98 -20.97
C ASN A 13 -1.88 -7.45 -20.86
N PRO A 14 -2.84 -6.55 -20.56
CA PRO A 14 -4.24 -6.90 -20.34
C PRO A 14 -4.93 -7.37 -21.63
N ALA A 15 -4.32 -7.19 -22.80
CA ALA A 15 -4.76 -7.76 -24.07
C ALA A 15 -4.59 -9.28 -24.10
N ALA A 16 -3.58 -9.81 -23.42
CA ALA A 16 -3.32 -11.25 -23.32
C ALA A 16 -3.85 -11.85 -22.01
N ALA A 17 -3.54 -11.23 -20.87
CA ALA A 17 -3.92 -11.74 -19.55
C ALA A 17 -3.71 -10.70 -18.44
N ILE A 18 -4.28 -10.99 -17.27
CA ILE A 18 -4.01 -10.27 -16.02
C ILE A 18 -3.64 -11.28 -14.94
N THR A 19 -2.65 -10.94 -14.12
CA THR A 19 -2.31 -11.69 -12.91
C THR A 19 -2.78 -10.92 -11.68
N TYR A 20 -3.57 -11.55 -10.83
CA TYR A 20 -3.91 -11.04 -9.50
C TYR A 20 -2.83 -11.48 -8.50
N HIS A 21 -2.36 -10.56 -7.67
CA HIS A 21 -1.50 -10.81 -6.51
C HIS A 21 -2.31 -10.61 -5.23
N GLY A 22 -2.36 -11.66 -4.40
CA GLY A 22 -3.13 -11.67 -3.16
C GLY A 22 -2.26 -11.43 -1.91
N PRO A 23 -2.91 -11.19 -0.76
CA PRO A 23 -2.26 -10.71 0.47
C PRO A 23 -1.22 -11.67 1.08
N SER A 24 -1.30 -12.98 0.81
CA SER A 24 -0.31 -13.97 1.29
C SER A 24 0.73 -14.34 0.24
N GLY A 25 0.86 -13.55 -0.83
CA GLY A 25 1.83 -13.77 -1.91
C GLY A 25 1.40 -14.79 -2.97
N TYR A 26 0.21 -15.40 -2.84
CA TYR A 26 -0.34 -16.20 -3.92
C TYR A 26 -0.72 -15.33 -5.11
N SER A 27 -0.76 -15.96 -6.30
CA SER A 27 -1.20 -15.30 -7.52
C SER A 27 -2.18 -16.15 -8.30
N ALA A 28 -3.07 -15.50 -9.03
CA ALA A 28 -4.01 -16.16 -9.94
C ALA A 28 -3.96 -15.53 -11.32
N TYR A 29 -3.90 -16.38 -12.35
CA TYR A 29 -3.77 -15.99 -13.75
C TYR A 29 -5.13 -16.01 -14.45
N PHE A 30 -5.48 -14.91 -15.10
CA PHE A 30 -6.72 -14.71 -15.84
C PHE A 30 -6.41 -14.47 -17.32
N ALA A 31 -6.56 -15.50 -18.15
CA ALA A 31 -6.36 -15.38 -19.59
C ALA A 31 -7.48 -14.54 -20.22
N ARG A 32 -7.16 -13.68 -21.19
CA ARG A 32 -8.18 -12.92 -21.93
C ARG A 32 -9.11 -13.88 -22.68
N ASN A 33 -10.39 -13.55 -22.71
CA ASN A 33 -11.39 -14.24 -23.52
C ASN A 33 -11.65 -13.48 -24.83
N THR A 34 -12.24 -14.13 -25.83
CA THR A 34 -12.54 -13.54 -27.15
C THR A 34 -13.64 -12.48 -27.10
N SER A 35 -14.40 -12.40 -26.01
CA SER A 35 -15.52 -11.48 -25.82
C SER A 35 -15.14 -10.21 -25.03
N GLY A 36 -13.84 -9.99 -24.78
CA GLY A 36 -13.33 -8.78 -24.13
C GLY A 36 -13.21 -8.85 -22.60
N GLY A 37 -13.64 -9.94 -21.94
CA GLY A 37 -13.41 -10.22 -20.52
C GLY A 37 -12.26 -11.20 -20.29
N TYR A 38 -12.26 -11.88 -19.13
CA TYR A 38 -11.25 -12.89 -18.79
C TYR A 38 -11.88 -14.24 -18.49
N LYS A 39 -11.10 -15.31 -18.68
CA LYS A 39 -11.46 -16.66 -18.25
C LYS A 39 -11.28 -16.75 -16.73
N ASP A 40 -12.18 -17.46 -16.08
CA ASP A 40 -12.08 -17.75 -14.65
C ASP A 40 -10.75 -18.44 -14.32
N ALA A 41 -10.16 -18.07 -13.18
CA ALA A 41 -8.99 -18.74 -12.66
C ALA A 41 -9.44 -19.93 -11.81
N PRO A 42 -9.33 -21.20 -12.26
CA PRO A 42 -9.91 -22.33 -11.53
C PRO A 42 -9.29 -22.52 -10.14
N ALA A 43 -7.99 -22.23 -10.01
CA ALA A 43 -7.26 -22.28 -8.75
C ALA A 43 -7.79 -21.31 -7.68
N LEU A 44 -8.46 -20.23 -8.10
CA LEU A 44 -9.03 -19.23 -7.20
C LEU A 44 -10.56 -19.31 -7.11
N ASN A 45 -11.21 -20.03 -8.04
CA ASN A 45 -12.67 -20.08 -8.16
C ASN A 45 -13.28 -18.68 -8.20
N ALA A 46 -12.77 -17.86 -9.11
CA ALA A 46 -13.11 -16.44 -9.22
C ALA A 46 -13.16 -15.98 -10.68
N THR A 47 -13.97 -14.96 -10.94
CA THR A 47 -14.07 -14.26 -12.23
C THR A 47 -13.48 -12.86 -12.12
N LEU A 48 -12.63 -12.49 -13.09
CA LEU A 48 -12.16 -11.12 -13.28
C LEU A 48 -12.88 -10.48 -14.46
N SER A 49 -13.42 -9.27 -14.26
CA SER A 49 -14.18 -8.54 -15.29
C SER A 49 -13.80 -7.05 -15.32
N PRO A 50 -13.77 -6.39 -16.49
CA PRO A 50 -13.66 -4.94 -16.58
C PRO A 50 -14.89 -4.25 -15.99
N ASP A 51 -14.71 -3.09 -15.35
CA ASP A 51 -15.78 -2.31 -14.71
C ASP A 51 -15.81 -0.83 -15.17
N GLY A 52 -15.50 -0.58 -16.45
CA GLY A 52 -15.44 0.76 -17.03
C GLY A 52 -14.15 1.51 -16.70
N SER A 53 -13.90 1.81 -15.42
CA SER A 53 -12.71 2.54 -14.96
C SER A 53 -11.61 1.65 -14.36
N GLY A 54 -11.81 0.35 -14.33
CA GLY A 54 -10.92 -0.61 -13.69
C GLY A 54 -11.42 -2.04 -13.81
N TYR A 55 -11.26 -2.83 -12.74
CA TYR A 55 -11.57 -4.26 -12.75
C TYR A 55 -12.27 -4.71 -11.47
N LYS A 56 -13.13 -5.72 -11.59
CA LYS A 56 -13.79 -6.42 -10.49
C LYS A 56 -13.36 -7.88 -10.47
N LEU A 57 -12.84 -8.33 -9.33
CA LEU A 57 -12.58 -9.74 -9.04
C LEU A 57 -13.65 -10.28 -8.10
N THR A 58 -14.43 -11.26 -8.55
CA THR A 58 -15.52 -11.87 -7.76
C THR A 58 -15.12 -13.28 -7.36
N PHE A 59 -15.06 -13.55 -6.05
CA PHE A 59 -14.79 -14.89 -5.51
C PHE A 59 -16.10 -15.67 -5.38
N HIS A 60 -16.26 -16.76 -6.12
CA HIS A 60 -17.55 -17.47 -6.19
C HIS A 60 -17.88 -18.22 -4.90
N LYS A 61 -16.87 -18.63 -4.14
CA LYS A 61 -17.06 -19.34 -2.87
C LYS A 61 -17.56 -18.43 -1.74
N SER A 62 -17.02 -17.22 -1.62
CA SER A 62 -17.38 -16.28 -0.55
C SER A 62 -18.44 -15.26 -0.97
N GLY A 63 -18.56 -14.98 -2.27
CA GLY A 63 -19.31 -13.84 -2.79
C GLY A 63 -18.62 -12.50 -2.56
N GLU A 64 -17.35 -12.50 -2.12
CA GLU A 64 -16.56 -11.28 -1.97
C GLU A 64 -16.18 -10.71 -3.34
N VAL A 65 -16.20 -9.39 -3.43
CA VAL A 65 -15.79 -8.64 -4.63
C VAL A 65 -14.68 -7.66 -4.25
N LEU A 66 -13.55 -7.77 -4.95
CA LEU A 66 -12.49 -6.78 -4.91
C LEU A 66 -12.61 -5.85 -6.12
N GLY A 67 -12.60 -4.55 -5.88
CA GLY A 67 -12.56 -3.53 -6.92
C GLY A 67 -11.17 -2.95 -7.08
N PHE A 68 -10.68 -2.89 -8.30
CA PHE A 68 -9.37 -2.35 -8.64
C PHE A 68 -9.51 -1.16 -9.57
N GLY A 69 -8.66 -0.15 -9.38
CA GLY A 69 -8.53 0.98 -10.29
C GLY A 69 -7.77 0.63 -11.57
N SER A 70 -7.79 1.54 -12.53
CA SER A 70 -6.92 1.48 -13.72
C SER A 70 -5.42 1.56 -13.39
N ASN A 71 -5.08 2.06 -12.20
CA ASN A 71 -3.73 2.08 -11.65
C ASN A 71 -3.33 0.74 -10.97
N SER A 72 -4.05 -0.35 -11.24
CA SER A 72 -3.79 -1.69 -10.72
C SER A 72 -4.05 -1.93 -9.22
N HIS A 73 -4.44 -0.91 -8.46
CA HIS A 73 -4.50 -0.98 -7.00
C HIS A 73 -5.91 -1.27 -6.51
N LEU A 74 -6.00 -1.99 -5.39
CA LEU A 74 -7.27 -2.26 -4.71
C LEU A 74 -7.91 -0.94 -4.25
N GLN A 75 -9.17 -0.69 -4.61
CA GLN A 75 -9.92 0.49 -4.17
C GLN A 75 -10.99 0.15 -3.15
N TYR A 76 -11.59 -1.03 -3.26
CA TYR A 76 -12.62 -1.45 -2.31
C TYR A 76 -12.69 -2.97 -2.18
N ILE A 77 -13.22 -3.41 -1.04
CA ILE A 77 -13.63 -4.77 -0.77
C ILE A 77 -15.11 -4.73 -0.44
N LYS A 78 -15.91 -5.57 -1.08
CA LYS A 78 -17.35 -5.67 -0.86
C LYS A 78 -17.71 -7.11 -0.51
N ASP A 79 -18.38 -7.29 0.61
CA ASP A 79 -18.89 -8.62 0.99
C ASP A 79 -20.13 -9.00 0.16
N LYS A 80 -20.56 -10.26 0.30
CA LYS A 80 -21.76 -10.79 -0.38
C LYS A 80 -23.07 -10.06 -0.02
N ASN A 81 -23.11 -9.33 1.09
CA ASN A 81 -24.27 -8.59 1.56
C ASN A 81 -24.25 -7.14 1.05
N GLY A 82 -23.24 -6.75 0.27
CA GLY A 82 -23.06 -5.40 -0.25
C GLY A 82 -22.33 -4.45 0.69
N ASN A 83 -21.83 -4.94 1.84
CA ASN A 83 -21.05 -4.12 2.74
C ASN A 83 -19.68 -3.84 2.11
N GLN A 84 -19.45 -2.58 1.75
CA GLN A 84 -18.22 -2.12 1.12
C GLN A 84 -17.33 -1.35 2.10
N ILE A 85 -16.05 -1.70 2.15
CA ILE A 85 -14.99 -0.86 2.68
C ILE A 85 -14.17 -0.29 1.52
N THR A 86 -13.80 0.98 1.60
CA THR A 86 -13.09 1.71 0.54
C THR A 86 -11.75 2.20 1.06
N LEU A 87 -10.70 2.08 0.25
CA LEU A 87 -9.34 2.49 0.57
C LEU A 87 -8.97 3.74 -0.22
N ALA A 88 -8.33 4.71 0.44
CA ALA A 88 -7.73 5.88 -0.21
C ALA A 88 -6.22 5.89 -0.02
N TYR A 89 -5.52 6.41 -1.03
CA TYR A 89 -4.07 6.36 -1.14
C TYR A 89 -3.47 7.75 -1.26
N ASN A 90 -2.25 7.94 -0.74
CA ASN A 90 -1.45 9.13 -1.05
C ASN A 90 -0.74 9.01 -2.42
N SER A 91 0.02 10.03 -2.78
CA SER A 91 0.83 10.04 -4.02
C SER A 91 1.90 8.95 -4.08
N SER A 92 2.36 8.45 -2.93
CA SER A 92 3.33 7.37 -2.79
C SER A 92 2.68 5.97 -2.80
N LEU A 93 1.36 5.90 -2.96
CA LEU A 93 0.56 4.68 -2.98
C LEU A 93 0.51 3.94 -1.64
N ASP A 94 0.72 4.67 -0.53
CA ASP A 94 0.37 4.18 0.81
C ASP A 94 -1.10 4.41 1.12
N VAL A 95 -1.74 3.46 1.79
CA VAL A 95 -3.12 3.61 2.28
C VAL A 95 -3.13 4.65 3.39
N VAL A 96 -3.88 5.74 3.20
CA VAL A 96 -4.00 6.84 4.17
C VAL A 96 -5.37 6.92 4.81
N SER A 97 -6.41 6.32 4.20
CA SER A 97 -7.70 6.18 4.87
C SER A 97 -8.47 4.95 4.43
N ILE A 98 -9.31 4.46 5.35
CA ILE A 98 -10.28 3.39 5.13
C ILE A 98 -11.65 3.94 5.52
N THR A 99 -12.61 3.84 4.61
CA THR A 99 -14.00 4.26 4.85
C THR A 99 -14.91 3.04 4.85
N ASP A 100 -15.75 2.88 5.87
CA ASP A 100 -16.70 1.76 5.95
C ASP A 100 -18.09 2.08 5.40
N THR A 101 -19.00 1.10 5.52
CA THR A 101 -20.38 1.19 5.01
C THR A 101 -21.24 2.26 5.67
N GLN A 102 -20.87 2.72 6.87
CA GLN A 102 -21.56 3.78 7.59
C GLN A 102 -20.91 5.15 7.33
N GLY A 103 -19.93 5.22 6.43
CA GLY A 103 -19.18 6.44 6.12
C GLY A 103 -18.17 6.81 7.20
N ARG A 104 -17.87 5.92 8.15
CA ARG A 104 -16.86 6.18 9.18
C ARG A 104 -15.49 6.10 8.53
N VAL A 105 -14.66 7.12 8.75
CA VAL A 105 -13.31 7.22 8.18
C VAL A 105 -12.27 6.93 9.24
N PHE A 106 -11.44 5.93 8.99
CA PHE A 106 -10.24 5.64 9.77
C PHE A 106 -9.02 6.14 8.99
N SER A 107 -8.29 7.10 9.56
CA SER A 107 -7.09 7.69 8.93
C SER A 107 -5.82 7.06 9.46
N LEU A 108 -4.92 6.66 8.55
CA LEU A 108 -3.60 6.13 8.88
C LEU A 108 -2.54 7.20 8.64
N TYR A 109 -1.72 7.45 9.65
CA TYR A 109 -0.55 8.31 9.55
C TYR A 109 0.68 7.43 9.38
N VAL A 110 1.35 7.53 8.23
CA VAL A 110 2.62 6.84 8.01
C VAL A 110 3.69 7.56 8.81
N ASN A 111 4.12 6.95 9.93
CA ASN A 111 5.30 7.39 10.64
C ASN A 111 6.54 6.95 9.84
N ILE A 112 6.96 7.78 8.89
CA ILE A 112 8.33 7.70 8.38
C ILE A 112 9.25 8.05 9.53
N LYS A 113 9.71 7.03 10.27
CA LYS A 113 10.93 7.16 11.05
C LYS A 113 12.03 7.39 10.04
N THR A 114 12.33 8.66 9.74
CA THR A 114 13.61 9.01 9.14
C THR A 114 14.65 8.58 10.16
N SER A 115 15.29 7.43 9.95
CA SER A 115 16.53 7.13 10.64
C SER A 115 17.46 8.32 10.42
N PRO A 116 18.24 8.77 11.42
CA PRO A 116 19.21 9.85 11.22
C PRO A 116 20.19 9.59 10.06
N LEU A 117 20.34 8.32 9.65
CA LEU A 117 21.12 7.87 8.48
C LEU A 117 20.46 8.14 7.12
N ASP A 118 19.16 8.44 7.09
CA ASP A 118 18.36 8.66 5.87
C ASP A 118 18.43 10.11 5.37
N LYS A 119 18.86 11.03 6.25
CA LYS A 119 19.38 12.32 5.82
C LYS A 119 20.83 12.07 5.43
N GLY A 120 21.16 12.24 4.16
CA GLY A 120 22.47 11.92 3.59
C GLY A 120 23.67 12.38 4.44
N PRO A 121 24.87 11.84 4.17
CA PRO A 121 26.02 11.88 5.09
C PRO A 121 26.35 13.28 5.65
N GLU A 122 26.04 14.34 4.90
CA GLU A 122 26.25 15.73 5.33
C GLU A 122 25.47 16.12 6.62
N GLN A 123 24.25 15.61 6.82
CA GLN A 123 23.44 15.96 8.01
C GLN A 123 23.84 15.12 9.23
N ALA A 124 24.33 13.90 9.02
CA ALA A 124 24.86 13.04 10.07
C ALA A 124 26.19 13.57 10.62
N VAL A 125 27.06 14.09 9.74
CA VAL A 125 28.31 14.77 10.13
C VAL A 125 28.01 16.02 10.95
N HIS A 126 27.07 16.86 10.52
CA HIS A 126 26.70 18.07 11.26
C HIS A 126 26.13 17.78 12.66
N LEU A 127 25.43 16.66 12.83
CA LEU A 127 24.88 16.26 14.13
C LEU A 127 25.97 15.67 15.05
N LEU A 128 26.94 14.95 14.49
CA LEU A 128 28.12 14.47 15.22
C LEU A 128 28.99 15.64 15.67
N GLU A 129 29.28 16.60 14.80
CA GLU A 129 30.06 17.80 15.14
C GLU A 129 29.40 18.61 16.27
N ARG A 130 28.09 18.88 16.18
CA ARG A 130 27.34 19.56 17.26
C ARG A 130 27.37 18.82 18.59
N THR A 131 27.38 17.49 18.56
CA THR A 131 27.40 16.67 19.78
C THR A 131 28.80 16.66 20.40
N VAL A 132 29.86 16.67 19.58
CA VAL A 132 31.24 16.76 20.03
C VAL A 132 31.53 18.14 20.62
N GLU A 133 31.11 19.24 19.97
CA GLU A 133 31.26 20.60 20.52
C GLU A 133 30.61 20.75 21.90
N HIS A 134 29.38 20.25 22.07
CA HIS A 134 28.68 20.28 23.37
C HIS A 134 29.33 19.40 24.44
N ALA A 135 30.02 18.33 24.04
CA ALA A 135 30.74 17.46 24.96
C ALA A 135 32.07 18.10 25.41
N GLU A 136 32.78 18.76 24.51
CA GLU A 136 34.01 19.49 24.81
C GLU A 136 33.76 20.72 25.68
N GLU A 137 32.68 21.47 25.44
CA GLU A 137 32.30 22.64 26.24
C GLU A 137 32.00 22.25 27.71
N ARG A 138 31.43 21.06 27.93
CA ARG A 138 31.19 20.50 29.28
C ARG A 138 32.44 19.93 29.97
N LEU A 139 33.47 19.59 29.19
CA LEU A 139 34.75 19.11 29.73
C LEU A 139 35.71 20.26 30.06
N PHE A 140 35.61 21.39 29.36
CA PHE A 140 36.47 22.55 29.57
C PHE A 140 35.92 23.56 30.58
N PHE A 141 34.60 23.65 30.74
CA PHE A 141 33.94 24.51 31.74
C PHE A 141 32.93 23.69 32.57
N PRO A 142 33.36 23.02 33.65
CA PRO A 142 32.41 22.38 34.55
C PRO A 142 31.52 23.46 35.18
N PRO A 143 30.18 23.31 35.19
CA PRO A 143 29.31 24.24 35.90
C PRO A 143 29.67 24.22 37.39
N GLY A 144 30.34 25.28 37.86
CA GLY A 144 30.78 25.42 39.24
C GLY A 144 32.25 25.83 39.46
N SER A 145 33.08 26.00 38.43
CA SER A 145 34.40 26.64 38.62
C SER A 145 34.25 28.15 38.70
N THR A 146 33.92 28.66 39.89
CA THR A 146 34.21 30.06 40.24
C THR A 146 35.73 30.21 40.35
N ASP A 147 36.30 31.15 39.59
CA ASP A 147 37.62 31.76 39.91
C ASP A 147 37.60 32.35 41.34
#